data_AF-A0A8C1T3K7-F1
#
_entry.id   AF-A0A8C1T3K7-F1
#
_cell.length_a   1.000
_cell.length_b   1.000
_cell.length_c   1.000
_cell.angle_alpha   90.00
_cell.angle_beta   90.00
_cell.angle_gamma   90.00
#
_symmetry.space_group_name_H-M   'P 1'
#
loop_
_entity.id
_entity.type
_entity.pdbx_description
1 polymer ?
#
loop_
_entity_poly.entity_id
_entity_poly.type
_entity_poly.pdbx_seq_one_letter_code
_entity_poly.pdbx_strand_id
1 'polypeptide(L)'
;MVNQRLSELGPAIKERFKIVLIPTNSQDMDPLKNSIENHNLNIDQICEITGKKTLLDHLNEIKPVLYLSTTPQNVKDAINEGFGAATLLKGDYDKHSDEGLRVAFDGDGVLFSDDSEKVTKEKGLEAFFQNEIENEDTPLKLGPLRDFFKALAHLQELFKKEKKNSPIRTYLVTSRATSSPGIRALKSLRENNLEINEAFFLSGAHKGPVLKAFKPHIFFDDYMQHVKEALHYGVIGAHVPYGVRNE
;
A
#
# COMPACT_ATOMS: atom_id res chain seq x y z
N MET A 1 -18.62 -1.06 -0.41
CA MET A 1 -17.39 -0.28 -0.16
C MET A 1 -16.82 -0.60 1.22
N VAL A 2 -15.52 -0.34 1.48
CA VAL A 2 -14.86 -0.66 2.77
C VAL A 2 -15.53 0.03 3.95
N ASN A 3 -15.72 1.35 3.89
CA ASN A 3 -16.39 2.12 4.94
C ASN A 3 -17.82 1.63 5.23
N GLN A 4 -18.55 1.19 4.20
CA GLN A 4 -19.88 0.62 4.36
C GLN A 4 -19.83 -0.68 5.16
N ARG A 5 -18.90 -1.59 4.82
CA ARG A 5 -18.72 -2.84 5.57
C ARG A 5 -18.21 -2.62 6.99
N LEU A 6 -17.34 -1.63 7.18
CA LEU A 6 -16.90 -1.22 8.52
C LEU A 6 -18.12 -0.80 9.38
N SER A 7 -19.09 -0.09 8.80
CA SER A 7 -20.33 0.29 9.47
C SER A 7 -21.31 -0.87 9.71
N GLU A 8 -21.47 -1.76 8.74
CA GLU A 8 -22.38 -2.91 8.86
C GLU A 8 -21.90 -3.91 9.92
N LEU A 9 -20.60 -4.18 9.99
CA LEU A 9 -20.03 -5.17 10.90
C LEU A 9 -19.72 -4.60 12.29
N GLY A 10 -19.44 -3.29 12.38
CA GLY A 10 -19.01 -2.63 13.63
C GLY A 10 -19.63 -1.26 13.80
N PRO A 11 -20.92 -1.14 14.15
CA PRO A 11 -21.56 0.17 14.36
C PRO A 11 -20.95 0.97 15.53
N ALA A 12 -20.31 0.29 16.50
CA ALA A 12 -19.61 0.93 17.61
C ALA A 12 -18.19 1.42 17.23
N ILE A 13 -17.55 0.79 16.24
CA ILE A 13 -16.35 1.32 15.59
C ILE A 13 -16.81 2.53 14.77
N LYS A 14 -16.54 3.76 15.22
CA LYS A 14 -16.90 4.98 14.46
C LYS A 14 -15.80 5.45 13.51
N GLU A 15 -14.58 4.97 13.71
CA GLU A 15 -13.43 5.35 12.89
C GLU A 15 -13.54 4.77 11.47
N ARG A 16 -13.25 5.62 10.47
CA ARG A 16 -13.38 5.31 9.04
C ARG A 16 -12.24 5.97 8.27
N PHE A 17 -11.96 5.45 7.08
CA PHE A 17 -11.11 6.17 6.14
C PHE A 17 -11.86 7.40 5.64
N LYS A 18 -11.23 8.57 5.75
CA LYS A 18 -11.71 9.76 5.05
C LYS A 18 -11.13 9.77 3.65
N ILE A 19 -11.99 9.90 2.65
CA ILE A 19 -11.61 9.95 1.25
C ILE A 19 -11.60 11.42 0.82
N VAL A 20 -10.41 11.93 0.53
CA VAL A 20 -10.21 13.29 0.04
C VAL A 20 -9.78 13.24 -1.42
N LEU A 21 -10.48 13.96 -2.28
CA LEU A 21 -10.11 14.13 -3.68
C LEU A 21 -9.39 15.45 -3.87
N ILE A 22 -8.22 15.40 -4.51
CA ILE A 22 -7.43 16.57 -4.88
C ILE A 22 -7.38 16.59 -6.42
N PRO A 23 -8.27 17.35 -7.07
CA PRO A 23 -8.33 17.47 -8.53
C PRO A 23 -7.11 18.23 -9.03
N THR A 24 -6.55 17.82 -10.16
CA THR A 24 -5.36 18.44 -10.74
C THR A 24 -5.62 19.79 -11.41
N ASN A 25 -6.89 20.08 -11.76
CA ASN A 25 -7.31 21.32 -12.40
C ASN A 25 -8.69 21.73 -11.89
N SER A 26 -8.90 23.04 -11.71
CA SER A 26 -10.20 23.60 -11.30
C SER A 26 -11.31 23.38 -12.33
N GLN A 27 -10.95 23.21 -13.62
CA GLN A 27 -11.91 22.92 -14.69
C GLN A 27 -12.50 21.51 -14.63
N ASP A 28 -11.87 20.59 -13.88
CA ASP A 28 -12.34 19.20 -13.76
C ASP A 28 -13.40 19.02 -12.67
N MET A 29 -13.76 20.08 -11.95
CA MET A 29 -14.63 20.01 -10.77
C MET A 29 -16.05 19.54 -11.08
N ASP A 30 -16.69 20.10 -12.11
CA ASP A 30 -18.08 19.75 -12.45
C ASP A 30 -18.18 18.33 -13.04
N PRO A 31 -17.32 17.90 -14.00
CA PRO A 31 -17.26 16.51 -14.43
C PRO A 31 -16.99 15.53 -13.28
N LEU A 32 -16.11 15.90 -12.34
CA LEU A 32 -15.79 15.08 -11.18
C LEU A 32 -17.01 14.90 -10.27
N LYS A 33 -17.71 15.99 -9.93
CA LYS A 33 -18.94 15.93 -9.11
C LYS A 33 -20.01 15.06 -9.76
N ASN A 34 -20.25 15.24 -11.06
CA ASN A 34 -21.19 14.41 -11.81
C ASN A 34 -20.79 12.93 -11.77
N SER A 35 -19.49 12.61 -11.89
CA SER A 35 -19.01 11.23 -11.80
C SER A 35 -19.23 10.63 -10.41
N ILE A 36 -18.94 11.40 -9.35
CA ILE A 36 -19.17 10.99 -7.95
C ILE A 36 -20.65 10.64 -7.73
N GLU A 37 -21.57 11.48 -8.19
CA GLU A 37 -23.01 11.27 -8.06
C GLU A 37 -23.48 10.05 -8.88
N ASN A 38 -23.09 9.97 -10.16
CA ASN A 38 -23.50 8.89 -11.06
C ASN A 38 -23.02 7.51 -10.60
N HIS A 39 -21.86 7.43 -9.95
CA HIS A 39 -21.31 6.19 -9.40
C HIS A 39 -21.62 5.98 -7.91
N ASN A 40 -22.39 6.89 -7.30
CA ASN A 40 -22.72 6.86 -5.87
C ASN A 40 -21.48 6.68 -4.97
N LEU A 41 -20.44 7.47 -5.26
CA LEU A 41 -19.17 7.42 -4.53
C LEU A 41 -19.27 8.24 -3.24
N ASN A 42 -18.87 7.64 -2.12
CA ASN A 42 -18.81 8.33 -0.85
C ASN A 42 -17.47 9.07 -0.70
N ILE A 43 -17.48 10.38 -0.96
CA ILE A 43 -16.31 11.27 -0.87
C ILE A 43 -16.53 12.25 0.28
N ASP A 44 -15.62 12.27 1.25
CA ASP A 44 -15.74 13.11 2.45
C ASP A 44 -15.38 14.59 2.17
N GLN A 45 -14.41 14.81 1.29
CA GLN A 45 -13.93 16.14 0.95
C GLN A 45 -13.39 16.20 -0.47
N ILE A 46 -13.66 17.30 -1.17
CA ILE A 46 -13.00 17.66 -2.41
C ILE A 46 -12.22 18.94 -2.15
N CYS A 47 -10.91 18.90 -2.36
CA CYS A 47 -10.06 20.09 -2.25
C CYS A 47 -10.18 20.89 -3.53
N GLU A 48 -10.38 22.20 -3.42
CA GLU A 48 -10.25 23.07 -4.58
C GLU A 48 -8.80 23.54 -4.67
N ILE A 49 -8.11 23.19 -5.76
CA ILE A 49 -6.84 23.83 -6.09
C ILE A 49 -7.18 25.21 -6.67
N THR A 50 -7.28 26.20 -5.79
CA THR A 50 -7.44 27.61 -6.17
C THR A 50 -6.15 28.40 -5.88
N GLY A 51 -5.67 29.16 -6.86
CA GLY A 51 -4.57 30.11 -6.66
C GLY A 51 -3.18 29.50 -6.46
N LYS A 52 -2.53 29.82 -5.33
CA LYS A 52 -1.09 29.65 -5.04
C LYS A 52 -0.69 28.34 -4.34
N LYS A 53 -1.64 27.56 -3.81
CA LYS A 53 -1.33 26.33 -3.07
C LYS A 53 -0.95 25.21 -4.02
N THR A 54 0.16 24.58 -3.74
CA THR A 54 0.69 23.41 -4.45
C THR A 54 0.01 22.13 -3.96
N LEU A 55 0.23 21.03 -4.68
CA LEU A 55 -0.17 19.70 -4.21
C LEU A 55 0.40 19.40 -2.81
N LEU A 56 1.68 19.71 -2.58
CA LEU A 56 2.36 19.44 -1.32
C LEU A 56 1.77 20.26 -0.16
N ASP A 57 1.31 21.49 -0.41
CA ASP A 57 0.58 22.27 0.59
C ASP A 57 -0.69 21.55 1.05
N HIS A 58 -1.46 21.00 0.09
CA HIS A 58 -2.64 20.20 0.42
C HIS A 58 -2.29 18.92 1.18
N LEU A 59 -1.25 18.19 0.77
CA LEU A 59 -0.81 16.99 1.49
C LEU A 59 -0.36 17.32 2.93
N ASN A 60 0.34 18.44 3.14
CA ASN A 60 0.76 18.91 4.46
C ASN A 60 -0.41 19.33 5.37
N GLU A 61 -1.48 19.89 4.78
CA GLU A 61 -2.70 20.25 5.51
C GLU A 61 -3.52 19.00 5.88
N ILE A 62 -3.71 18.08 4.93
CA ILE A 62 -4.54 16.87 5.10
C ILE A 62 -3.82 15.82 5.94
N LYS A 63 -2.50 15.70 5.77
CA LYS A 63 -1.64 14.64 6.32
C LYS A 63 -2.20 13.23 6.05
N PRO A 64 -2.39 12.86 4.77
CA PRO A 64 -2.97 11.58 4.44
C PRO A 64 -2.01 10.45 4.83
N VAL A 65 -2.57 9.35 5.33
CA VAL A 65 -1.79 8.11 5.56
C VAL A 65 -1.40 7.43 4.24
N LEU A 66 -2.14 7.70 3.16
CA LEU A 66 -1.88 7.21 1.81
C LEU A 66 -2.34 8.23 0.76
N TYR A 67 -1.46 8.61 -0.16
CA TYR A 67 -1.76 9.39 -1.35
C TYR A 67 -1.70 8.51 -2.61
N LEU A 68 -2.75 8.55 -3.43
CA LEU A 68 -2.81 7.81 -4.69
C LEU A 68 -2.98 8.79 -5.85
N SER A 69 -2.22 8.58 -6.92
CA SER A 69 -2.29 9.41 -8.13
C SER A 69 -2.00 8.60 -9.38
N THR A 70 -2.52 9.02 -10.52
CA THR A 70 -2.10 8.47 -11.82
C THR A 70 -0.88 9.20 -12.39
N THR A 71 -0.38 10.24 -11.70
CA THR A 71 0.77 11.05 -12.12
C THR A 71 2.02 10.63 -11.33
N PRO A 72 2.99 9.94 -11.96
CA PRO A 72 4.18 9.42 -11.25
C PRO A 72 5.00 10.50 -10.54
N GLN A 73 5.13 11.68 -11.14
CA GLN A 73 5.90 12.78 -10.55
C GLN A 73 5.30 13.24 -9.21
N ASN A 74 3.98 13.44 -9.15
CA ASN A 74 3.29 13.82 -7.93
C ASN A 74 3.49 12.81 -6.80
N VAL A 75 3.55 11.51 -7.15
CA VAL A 75 3.80 10.43 -6.18
C VAL A 75 5.24 10.48 -5.68
N LYS A 76 6.20 10.68 -6.58
CA LYS A 76 7.62 10.83 -6.22
C LYS A 76 7.82 12.03 -5.28
N ASP A 77 7.21 13.17 -5.60
CA ASP A 77 7.28 14.37 -4.75
C ASP A 77 6.65 14.11 -3.38
N ALA A 78 5.50 13.44 -3.32
CA ALA A 78 4.86 13.06 -2.05
C ALA A 78 5.73 12.12 -1.19
N ILE A 79 6.36 11.11 -1.80
CA ILE A 79 7.29 10.21 -1.09
C ILE A 79 8.51 10.97 -0.57
N ASN A 80 9.07 11.89 -1.35
CA ASN A 80 10.22 12.71 -0.94
C ASN A 80 9.88 13.62 0.26
N GLU A 81 8.64 14.10 0.34
CA GLU A 81 8.11 14.85 1.50
C GLU A 81 7.72 13.95 2.69
N GLY A 82 7.89 12.63 2.57
CA GLY A 82 7.65 11.67 3.66
C GLY A 82 6.22 11.15 3.75
N PHE A 83 5.37 11.40 2.75
CA PHE A 83 4.04 10.81 2.68
C PHE A 83 4.09 9.42 2.01
N GLY A 84 3.35 8.47 2.58
CA GLY A 84 3.11 7.19 1.90
C GLY A 84 2.30 7.43 0.63
N ALA A 85 2.86 7.10 -0.54
CA ALA A 85 2.19 7.33 -1.81
C ALA A 85 2.46 6.24 -2.84
N ALA A 86 1.53 6.09 -3.79
CA ALA A 86 1.70 5.16 -4.90
C ALA A 86 1.04 5.66 -6.20
N THR A 87 1.64 5.28 -7.32
CA THR A 87 1.12 5.55 -8.66
C THR A 87 0.16 4.44 -9.07
N LEU A 88 -1.10 4.78 -9.31
CA LEU A 88 -2.07 3.86 -9.89
C LEU A 88 -1.87 3.78 -11.40
N LEU A 89 -1.74 2.56 -11.92
CA LEU A 89 -1.83 2.33 -13.36
C LEU A 89 -3.30 2.35 -13.77
N LYS A 90 -3.58 2.57 -15.06
CA LYS A 90 -4.90 2.38 -15.66
C LYS A 90 -4.88 1.07 -16.45
N GLY A 91 -5.95 0.30 -16.36
CA GLY A 91 -6.17 -0.86 -17.21
C GLY A 91 -7.46 -1.58 -16.85
N ASP A 92 -7.65 -2.74 -17.46
CA ASP A 92 -8.80 -3.60 -17.19
C ASP A 92 -8.54 -4.42 -15.93
N TYR A 93 -9.50 -4.38 -15.00
CA TYR A 93 -9.41 -5.07 -13.73
C TYR A 93 -10.46 -6.16 -13.63
N ASP A 94 -10.05 -7.31 -13.11
CA ASP A 94 -11.00 -8.32 -12.67
C ASP A 94 -11.79 -7.81 -11.47
N LYS A 95 -12.95 -8.42 -11.22
CA LYS A 95 -13.68 -8.17 -9.97
C LYS A 95 -12.79 -8.58 -8.79
N HIS A 96 -12.58 -7.65 -7.86
CA HIS A 96 -11.92 -7.90 -6.59
C HIS A 96 -12.77 -8.79 -5.68
N SER A 97 -12.18 -9.27 -4.59
CA SER A 97 -12.92 -10.10 -3.63
C SER A 97 -14.15 -9.40 -3.05
N ASP A 98 -15.27 -10.12 -3.03
CA ASP A 98 -16.49 -9.72 -2.34
C ASP A 98 -16.43 -9.96 -0.81
N GLU A 99 -15.28 -10.27 -0.22
CA GLU A 99 -15.13 -10.66 1.21
C GLU A 99 -14.36 -9.64 2.07
N GLY A 100 -14.40 -8.36 1.73
CA GLY A 100 -13.84 -7.27 2.52
C GLY A 100 -12.57 -6.71 1.88
N LEU A 101 -12.02 -5.64 2.44
CA LEU A 101 -10.84 -4.98 1.88
C LEU A 101 -9.64 -5.92 1.98
N ARG A 102 -9.09 -6.31 0.83
CA ARG A 102 -7.85 -7.07 0.73
C ARG A 102 -6.74 -6.18 0.20
N VAL A 103 -5.70 -5.93 1.00
CA VAL A 103 -4.57 -5.07 0.64
C VAL A 103 -3.31 -5.92 0.61
N ALA A 104 -2.63 -5.97 -0.53
CA ALA A 104 -1.38 -6.69 -0.68
C ALA A 104 -0.20 -5.73 -0.79
N PHE A 105 0.91 -6.09 -0.18
CA PHE A 105 2.14 -5.30 -0.15
C PHE A 105 3.33 -6.19 -0.51
N ASP A 106 4.27 -5.66 -1.29
CA ASP A 106 5.64 -6.14 -1.22
C ASP A 106 6.28 -5.81 0.14
N GLY A 107 7.36 -6.50 0.47
CA GLY A 107 8.18 -6.23 1.63
C GLY A 107 9.11 -5.03 1.40
N ASP A 108 10.24 -5.27 0.74
CA ASP A 108 11.27 -4.27 0.49
C ASP A 108 10.72 -3.13 -0.39
N GLY A 109 11.18 -1.91 -0.14
CA GLY A 109 10.74 -0.71 -0.86
C GLY A 109 9.31 -0.23 -0.56
N VAL A 110 8.51 -1.02 0.16
CA VAL A 110 7.08 -0.74 0.45
C VAL A 110 6.81 -0.72 1.96
N LEU A 111 6.86 -1.89 2.60
CA LEU A 111 6.71 -2.02 4.06
C LEU A 111 8.02 -1.82 4.80
N PHE A 112 9.12 -2.19 4.17
CA PHE A 112 10.48 -2.02 4.67
C PHE A 112 11.28 -1.09 3.77
N SER A 113 12.36 -0.53 4.30
CA SER A 113 13.35 0.21 3.52
C SER A 113 14.03 -0.68 2.48
N ASP A 114 14.64 -0.06 1.47
CA ASP A 114 15.42 -0.72 0.43
C ASP A 114 16.87 -1.05 0.85
N ASP A 115 17.22 -0.90 2.13
CA ASP A 115 18.58 -1.10 2.64
C ASP A 115 19.16 -2.48 2.29
N SER A 116 18.33 -3.52 2.30
CA SER A 116 18.77 -4.88 1.93
C SER A 116 19.04 -4.99 0.42
N GLU A 117 18.31 -4.24 -0.41
CA GLU A 117 18.52 -4.23 -1.86
C GLU A 117 19.80 -3.51 -2.25
N LYS A 118 20.18 -2.47 -1.51
CA LYS A 118 21.48 -1.80 -1.66
C LYS A 118 22.63 -2.78 -1.49
N VAL A 119 22.58 -3.63 -0.45
CA VAL A 119 23.57 -4.69 -0.22
C VAL A 119 23.66 -5.63 -1.42
N THR A 120 22.52 -6.08 -1.95
CA THR A 120 22.48 -6.94 -3.15
C THR A 120 23.07 -6.24 -4.38
N LYS A 121 22.73 -4.98 -4.63
CA LYS A 121 23.21 -4.20 -5.78
C LYS A 121 24.73 -3.98 -5.73
N GLU A 122 25.28 -3.77 -4.54
CA GLU A 122 26.72 -3.51 -4.35
C GLU A 122 27.57 -4.78 -4.27
N LYS A 123 27.07 -5.84 -3.60
CA LYS A 123 27.88 -6.99 -3.18
C LYS A 123 27.33 -8.35 -3.64
N GLY A 124 26.21 -8.36 -4.36
CA GLY A 124 25.60 -9.58 -4.90
C GLY A 124 24.74 -10.36 -3.89
N LEU A 125 24.18 -11.47 -4.37
CA LEU A 125 23.17 -12.24 -3.66
C LEU A 125 23.72 -13.00 -2.43
N GLU A 126 24.96 -13.48 -2.48
CA GLU A 126 25.59 -14.17 -1.35
C GLU A 126 25.76 -13.23 -0.15
N ALA A 127 26.21 -12.00 -0.40
CA ALA A 127 26.34 -10.96 0.62
C ALA A 127 24.99 -10.56 1.22
N PHE A 128 23.93 -10.56 0.42
CA PHE A 128 22.56 -10.36 0.91
C PHE A 128 22.17 -11.48 1.89
N PHE A 129 22.34 -12.75 1.53
CA PHE A 129 21.99 -13.85 2.43
C PHE A 129 22.79 -13.81 3.73
N GLN A 130 24.10 -13.55 3.65
CA GLN A 130 24.94 -13.43 4.84
C GLN A 130 24.48 -12.27 5.74
N ASN A 131 24.18 -11.11 5.15
CA ASN A 131 23.62 -9.97 5.88
C ASN A 131 22.29 -10.29 6.56
N GLU A 132 21.39 -11.01 5.89
CA GLU A 132 20.10 -11.40 6.45
C GLU A 132 20.22 -12.43 7.59
N ILE A 133 21.23 -13.32 7.54
CA ILE A 133 21.54 -14.25 8.63
C ILE A 133 22.10 -13.50 9.83
N GLU A 134 23.11 -12.65 9.62
CA GLU A 134 23.77 -11.90 10.69
C GLU A 134 22.84 -10.91 11.39
N ASN A 135 21.87 -10.37 10.65
CA ASN A 135 20.91 -9.38 11.15
C ASN A 135 19.50 -9.96 11.35
N GLU A 136 19.33 -11.27 11.45
CA GLU A 136 18.01 -11.90 11.52
C GLU A 136 17.16 -11.37 12.70
N ASP A 137 17.80 -11.03 13.82
CA ASP A 137 17.18 -10.44 15.02
C ASP A 137 17.24 -8.90 15.06
N THR A 138 17.76 -8.26 14.02
CA THR A 138 17.77 -6.80 13.89
C THR A 138 16.67 -6.36 12.92
N PRO A 139 15.64 -5.63 13.38
CA PRO A 139 14.54 -5.22 12.52
C PRO A 139 14.97 -4.45 11.28
N LEU A 140 14.26 -4.72 10.18
CA LEU A 140 14.28 -3.87 9.01
C LEU A 140 13.67 -2.51 9.35
N LYS A 141 14.25 -1.45 8.82
CA LYS A 141 13.64 -0.11 8.90
C LYS A 141 12.33 -0.12 8.12
N LEU A 142 11.36 0.63 8.60
CA LEU A 142 10.07 0.76 7.95
C LEU A 142 10.16 1.57 6.65
N GLY A 143 9.41 1.13 5.64
CA GLY A 143 9.30 1.74 4.33
C GLY A 143 8.29 2.90 4.26
N PRO A 144 8.04 3.43 3.05
CA PRO A 144 7.20 4.61 2.85
C PRO A 144 5.71 4.38 3.20
N LEU A 145 5.19 3.16 3.08
CA LEU A 145 3.77 2.88 3.36
C LEU A 145 3.48 2.51 4.82
N ARG A 146 4.43 2.72 5.73
CA ARG A 146 4.32 2.33 7.14
C ARG A 146 3.09 2.90 7.85
N ASP A 147 2.76 4.17 7.60
CA ASP A 147 1.69 4.85 8.31
C ASP A 147 0.32 4.42 7.79
N PHE A 148 0.21 4.13 6.49
CA PHE A 148 -0.95 3.44 5.93
C PHE A 148 -1.14 2.05 6.53
N PHE A 149 -0.07 1.27 6.65
CA PHE A 149 -0.17 -0.07 7.20
C PHE A 149 -0.53 -0.06 8.69
N LYS A 150 0.03 0.88 9.48
CA LYS A 150 -0.39 1.13 10.87
C LYS A 150 -1.87 1.52 10.97
N ALA A 151 -2.39 2.33 10.05
CA ALA A 151 -3.81 2.69 10.03
C ALA A 151 -4.71 1.48 9.78
N LEU A 152 -4.32 0.57 8.86
CA LEU A 152 -5.03 -0.70 8.64
C LEU A 152 -4.99 -1.59 9.90
N ALA A 153 -3.82 -1.75 10.51
CA ALA A 153 -3.64 -2.54 11.72
C ALA A 153 -4.47 -2.00 12.90
N HIS A 154 -4.52 -0.67 13.09
CA HIS A 154 -5.35 -0.02 14.09
C HIS A 154 -6.84 -0.36 13.89
N LEU A 155 -7.35 -0.24 12.65
CA LEU A 155 -8.73 -0.64 12.37
C LEU A 155 -8.97 -2.12 12.65
N GLN A 156 -8.05 -3.01 12.26
CA GLN A 156 -8.15 -4.45 12.58
C GLN A 156 -8.22 -4.70 14.10
N GLU A 157 -7.42 -3.99 14.89
CA GLU A 157 -7.40 -4.10 16.35
C GLU A 157 -8.73 -3.64 16.99
N LEU A 158 -9.39 -2.60 16.44
CA LEU A 158 -10.73 -2.20 16.91
C LEU A 158 -11.76 -3.34 16.76
N PHE A 159 -11.72 -4.09 15.65
CA PHE A 159 -12.59 -5.27 15.48
C PHE A 159 -12.23 -6.40 16.45
N LYS A 160 -10.94 -6.63 16.69
CA LYS A 160 -10.47 -7.63 17.66
C LYS A 160 -10.96 -7.33 19.07
N LYS A 161 -10.92 -6.07 19.50
CA LYS A 161 -11.47 -5.60 20.80
C LYS A 161 -12.98 -5.82 20.92
N GLU A 162 -13.71 -5.69 19.82
CA GLU A 162 -15.15 -6.03 19.76
C GLU A 162 -15.43 -7.54 19.61
N LYS A 163 -14.40 -8.39 19.59
CA LYS A 163 -14.50 -9.85 19.35
C LYS A 163 -15.17 -10.17 18.01
N LYS A 164 -14.91 -9.35 16.99
CA LYS A 164 -15.41 -9.52 15.63
C LYS A 164 -14.28 -9.76 14.65
N ASN A 165 -14.60 -10.39 13.53
CA ASN A 165 -13.67 -10.52 12.42
C ASN A 165 -13.53 -9.17 11.71
N SER A 166 -12.30 -8.72 11.49
CA SER A 166 -12.06 -7.51 10.71
C SER A 166 -12.39 -7.76 9.23
N PRO A 167 -13.10 -6.83 8.56
CA PRO A 167 -13.29 -6.89 7.11
C PRO A 167 -12.04 -6.48 6.33
N ILE A 168 -10.94 -6.13 7.01
CA ILE A 168 -9.67 -5.77 6.40
C ILE A 168 -8.72 -6.96 6.52
N ARG A 169 -8.17 -7.40 5.38
CA ARG A 169 -7.15 -8.44 5.30
C ARG A 169 -5.91 -7.88 4.60
N THR A 170 -4.77 -8.02 5.26
CA THR A 170 -3.47 -7.55 4.79
C THR A 170 -2.59 -8.73 4.40
N TYR A 171 -1.89 -8.59 3.27
CA TYR A 171 -1.09 -9.65 2.67
C TYR A 171 0.33 -9.16 2.42
N LEU A 172 1.33 -9.95 2.83
CA LEU A 172 2.72 -9.77 2.41
C LEU A 172 2.97 -10.67 1.19
N VAL A 173 3.39 -10.11 0.05
CA VAL A 173 3.73 -10.85 -1.17
C VAL A 173 5.14 -10.46 -1.59
N THR A 174 6.12 -11.23 -1.12
CA THR A 174 7.53 -10.88 -1.23
C THR A 174 8.33 -11.90 -2.02
N SER A 175 9.34 -11.42 -2.75
CA SER A 175 10.32 -12.26 -3.44
C SER A 175 11.33 -12.90 -2.48
N ARG A 176 11.36 -12.51 -1.20
CA ARG A 176 12.19 -13.14 -0.17
C ARG A 176 11.86 -14.64 -0.01
N ALA A 177 12.89 -15.42 0.32
CA ALA A 177 12.72 -16.81 0.72
C ALA A 177 12.22 -16.93 2.17
N THR A 178 11.67 -18.10 2.52
CA THR A 178 11.18 -18.41 3.89
C THR A 178 12.31 -18.63 4.92
N SER A 179 13.57 -18.62 4.49
CA SER A 179 14.75 -18.68 5.37
C SER A 179 14.97 -17.36 6.12
N SER A 180 16.18 -17.11 6.64
CA SER A 180 16.51 -15.90 7.42
C SER A 180 15.98 -14.57 6.84
N PRO A 181 16.01 -14.30 5.52
CA PRO A 181 15.39 -13.08 4.97
C PRO A 181 13.89 -12.96 5.26
N GLY A 182 13.15 -14.07 5.18
CA GLY A 182 11.72 -14.09 5.49
C GLY A 182 11.45 -14.03 6.98
N ILE A 183 12.25 -14.73 7.78
CA ILE A 183 12.16 -14.70 9.25
C ILE A 183 12.37 -13.28 9.78
N ARG A 184 13.42 -12.59 9.30
CA ARG A 184 13.72 -11.21 9.65
C ARG A 184 12.57 -10.27 9.30
N ALA A 185 11.97 -10.43 8.12
CA ALA A 185 10.80 -9.65 7.73
C ALA A 185 9.63 -9.84 8.71
N LEU A 186 9.30 -11.08 9.08
CA LEU A 186 8.23 -11.36 10.05
C LEU A 186 8.54 -10.83 11.46
N LYS A 187 9.79 -10.95 11.92
CA LYS A 187 10.24 -10.37 13.20
C LYS A 187 10.09 -8.84 13.18
N SER A 188 10.50 -8.20 12.08
CA SER A 188 10.38 -6.74 11.89
C SER A 188 8.94 -6.26 11.97
N LEU A 189 8.00 -6.99 11.36
CA LEU A 189 6.57 -6.70 11.47
C LEU A 189 6.10 -6.79 12.93
N ARG A 190 6.44 -7.88 13.62
CA ARG A 190 6.05 -8.11 15.01
C ARG A 190 6.58 -7.03 15.95
N GLU A 191 7.84 -6.65 15.83
CA GLU A 191 8.44 -5.61 16.68
C GLU A 191 7.81 -4.24 16.49
N ASN A 192 7.25 -3.97 15.31
CA ASN A 192 6.52 -2.74 15.03
C ASN A 192 5.02 -2.83 15.37
N ASN A 193 4.56 -3.92 16.02
CA ASN A 193 3.15 -4.22 16.29
C ASN A 193 2.28 -4.23 15.02
N LEU A 194 2.84 -4.73 13.92
CA LEU A 194 2.18 -4.85 12.64
C LEU A 194 1.88 -6.32 12.37
N GLU A 195 0.61 -6.70 12.34
CA GLU A 195 0.18 -8.05 12.00
C GLU A 195 -0.21 -8.12 10.52
N ILE A 196 0.29 -9.14 9.82
CA ILE A 196 -0.16 -9.53 8.47
C ILE A 196 -1.06 -10.75 8.62
N ASN A 197 -2.17 -10.79 7.89
CA ASN A 197 -3.05 -11.96 7.91
C ASN A 197 -2.43 -13.17 7.22
N GLU A 198 -1.83 -12.95 6.05
CA GLU A 198 -1.26 -14.01 5.21
C GLU A 198 0.03 -13.51 4.53
N ALA A 199 1.09 -14.33 4.53
CA ALA A 199 2.37 -13.99 3.94
C ALA A 199 2.79 -15.03 2.90
N PHE A 200 3.15 -14.58 1.71
CA PHE A 200 3.62 -15.37 0.59
C PHE A 200 5.08 -15.04 0.29
N PHE A 201 5.96 -15.99 0.61
CA PHE A 201 7.41 -15.93 0.33
C PHE A 201 7.70 -16.70 -0.95
N LEU A 202 7.92 -15.97 -2.03
CA LEU A 202 7.95 -16.54 -3.37
C LEU A 202 9.33 -17.00 -3.81
N SER A 203 10.39 -16.66 -3.06
CA SER A 203 11.78 -17.02 -3.41
C SER A 203 12.14 -16.66 -4.87
N GLY A 204 11.69 -15.49 -5.32
CA GLY A 204 11.89 -14.99 -6.69
C GLY A 204 10.86 -15.45 -7.74
N ALA A 205 9.88 -16.29 -7.38
CA ALA A 205 8.79 -16.64 -8.29
C ALA A 205 7.86 -15.45 -8.57
N HIS A 206 7.17 -15.50 -9.71
CA HIS A 206 6.22 -14.51 -10.16
C HIS A 206 5.08 -14.25 -9.16
N LYS A 207 4.73 -12.98 -8.93
CA LYS A 207 3.70 -12.57 -7.96
C LYS A 207 2.29 -12.71 -8.52
N GLY A 208 2.15 -12.49 -9.83
CA GLY A 208 0.88 -12.49 -10.55
C GLY A 208 -0.07 -13.67 -10.24
N PRO A 209 0.38 -14.95 -10.32
CA PRO A 209 -0.48 -16.10 -10.05
C PRO A 209 -1.10 -16.10 -8.65
N VAL A 210 -0.33 -15.72 -7.62
CA VAL A 210 -0.80 -15.66 -6.24
C VAL A 210 -1.79 -14.50 -6.08
N LEU A 211 -1.46 -13.33 -6.62
CA LEU A 211 -2.35 -12.16 -6.61
C LEU A 211 -3.71 -12.46 -7.27
N LYS A 212 -3.71 -13.15 -8.42
CA LYS A 212 -4.94 -13.57 -9.10
C LYS A 212 -5.79 -14.54 -8.26
N ALA A 213 -5.16 -15.40 -7.48
CA ALA A 213 -5.88 -16.40 -6.67
C ALA A 213 -6.70 -15.74 -5.55
N PHE A 214 -6.11 -14.79 -4.81
CA PHE A 214 -6.80 -14.15 -3.67
C PHE A 214 -7.41 -12.78 -3.99
N LYS A 215 -7.22 -12.25 -5.20
CA LYS A 215 -7.93 -11.07 -5.75
C LYS A 215 -7.92 -9.86 -4.80
N PRO A 216 -6.75 -9.28 -4.49
CA PRO A 216 -6.68 -8.07 -3.67
C PRO A 216 -7.39 -6.91 -4.36
N HIS A 217 -7.83 -5.94 -3.56
CA HIS A 217 -8.36 -4.68 -4.06
C HIS A 217 -7.25 -3.79 -4.60
N ILE A 218 -6.04 -3.92 -4.05
CA ILE A 218 -4.86 -3.18 -4.46
C ILE A 218 -3.61 -3.95 -4.03
N PHE A 219 -2.60 -3.94 -4.89
CA PHE A 219 -1.27 -4.48 -4.64
C PHE A 219 -0.23 -3.38 -4.78
N PHE A 220 0.59 -3.18 -3.75
CA PHE A 220 1.67 -2.19 -3.74
C PHE A 220 3.03 -2.86 -3.94
N ASP A 221 3.83 -2.34 -4.87
CA ASP A 221 5.17 -2.85 -5.17
C ASP A 221 6.08 -1.69 -5.61
N ASP A 222 7.36 -1.75 -5.25
CA ASP A 222 8.36 -0.75 -5.62
C ASP A 222 8.92 -0.98 -7.04
N TYR A 223 8.69 -2.16 -7.62
CA TYR A 223 9.16 -2.51 -8.95
C TYR A 223 8.04 -2.47 -9.99
N MET A 224 8.12 -1.49 -10.90
CA MET A 224 7.15 -1.29 -11.98
C MET A 224 6.82 -2.55 -12.79
N GLN A 225 7.76 -3.50 -12.95
CA GLN A 225 7.47 -4.76 -13.65
C GLN A 225 6.50 -5.65 -12.88
N HIS A 226 6.62 -5.77 -11.55
CA HIS A 226 5.64 -6.50 -10.73
C HIS A 226 4.26 -5.83 -10.76
N VAL A 227 4.23 -4.49 -10.79
CA VAL A 227 2.96 -3.72 -10.89
C VAL A 227 2.27 -4.00 -12.24
N LYS A 228 3.03 -4.00 -13.34
CA LYS A 228 2.52 -4.36 -14.67
C LYS A 228 2.10 -5.84 -14.76
N GLU A 229 2.84 -6.73 -14.12
CA GLU A 229 2.45 -8.13 -14.01
C GLU A 229 1.12 -8.26 -13.27
N ALA A 230 0.95 -7.63 -12.11
CA ALA A 230 -0.33 -7.64 -11.39
C ALA A 230 -1.49 -7.17 -12.29
N LEU A 231 -1.28 -6.11 -13.07
CA LEU A 231 -2.25 -5.61 -14.04
C LEU A 231 -2.58 -6.65 -15.12
N HIS A 232 -1.59 -7.35 -15.67
CA HIS A 232 -1.80 -8.44 -16.63
C HIS A 232 -2.67 -9.57 -16.05
N TYR A 233 -2.57 -9.80 -14.74
CA TYR A 233 -3.40 -10.76 -14.01
C TYR A 233 -4.74 -10.18 -13.52
N GLY A 234 -5.14 -8.99 -13.98
CA GLY A 234 -6.41 -8.34 -13.66
C GLY A 234 -6.44 -7.69 -12.27
N VAL A 235 -5.29 -7.50 -11.63
CA VAL A 235 -5.17 -6.94 -10.28
C VAL A 235 -4.76 -5.47 -10.34
N ILE A 236 -5.39 -4.63 -9.52
CA ILE A 236 -5.00 -3.21 -9.39
C ILE A 236 -3.61 -3.13 -8.78
N GLY A 237 -2.62 -2.77 -9.59
CA GLY A 237 -1.25 -2.52 -9.17
C GLY A 237 -0.99 -1.04 -8.89
N ALA A 238 -0.27 -0.76 -7.81
CA ALA A 238 0.13 0.56 -7.38
C ALA A 238 1.65 0.62 -7.16
N HIS A 239 2.33 1.44 -7.96
CA HIS A 239 3.78 1.57 -7.93
C HIS A 239 4.25 2.54 -6.85
N VAL A 240 5.13 2.09 -5.96
CA VAL A 240 5.74 2.91 -4.91
C VAL A 240 7.16 3.28 -5.37
N PRO A 241 7.39 4.46 -5.97
CA PRO A 241 8.70 4.83 -6.52
C PRO A 241 9.69 5.21 -5.40
N TYR A 242 10.12 4.22 -4.62
CA TYR A 242 11.02 4.36 -3.48
C TYR A 242 12.25 3.46 -3.65
N GLY A 243 13.38 3.91 -3.11
CA GLY A 243 14.64 3.15 -3.09
C GLY A 243 15.43 3.14 -4.40
N VAL A 244 16.58 2.46 -4.36
CA VAL A 244 17.64 2.47 -5.40
C VAL A 244 17.24 1.91 -6.76
N ARG A 245 16.06 1.30 -6.87
CA ARG A 245 15.47 0.87 -8.16
C ARG A 245 14.74 1.99 -8.89
N ASN A 246 14.41 3.07 -8.18
CA ASN A 246 13.58 4.19 -8.64
C ASN A 246 14.35 5.52 -8.74
N GLU A 247 15.68 5.45 -8.56
CA GLU A 247 16.65 6.53 -8.77
C GLU A 247 16.98 6.73 -10.25
#